data_AF-A0A1J3G2Y6-F1
#
_entry.id   AF-A0A1J3G2Y6-F1
#
_cell.length_a   1.000
_cell.length_b   1.000
_cell.length_c   1.000
_cell.angle_alpha   90.00
_cell.angle_beta   90.00
_cell.angle_gamma   90.00
#
_symmetry.space_group_name_H-M   'P 1'
#
loop_
_entity.id
_entity.type
_entity.pdbx_description
1 polymer ?
#
loop_
_entity_poly.entity_id
_entity_poly.type
_entity_poly.pdbx_seq_one_letter_code
_entity_poly.pdbx_strand_id
1 'polypeptide(L)'
;MYKVARASEYLAITGAGIEDIKLAKKSWVFPWQSCTVFDVSPVNYTFKVQAMSAEKLPFVLPAVFTIGPRVEDSEALILYARLISPHDKQSNHVNELVEGVIEGETRVLAASMTMEEIFKGTKEFKKEVFDKVQIELNQFGLIIYNANVKQLVDVPGH
;
A
#
# COMPACT_ATOMS: atom_id res chain seq x y z
N MET A 1 -28.67 2.70 -15.82
CA MET A 1 -27.67 3.30 -16.74
C MET A 1 -26.60 2.26 -17.05
N TYR A 2 -26.16 2.14 -18.31
CA TYR A 2 -25.04 1.27 -18.66
C TYR A 2 -23.71 2.01 -18.44
N LYS A 3 -22.79 1.41 -17.69
CA LYS A 3 -21.45 1.98 -17.41
C LYS A 3 -20.36 1.03 -17.90
N VAL A 4 -19.26 1.61 -18.37
CA VAL A 4 -18.06 0.90 -18.85
C VAL A 4 -16.84 1.56 -18.22
N ALA A 5 -15.99 0.76 -17.57
CA ALA A 5 -14.73 1.20 -16.99
C ALA A 5 -13.62 1.19 -18.05
N ARG A 6 -12.60 2.03 -17.85
CA ARG A 6 -11.37 2.01 -18.68
C ARG A 6 -10.53 0.75 -18.45
N ALA A 7 -9.47 0.60 -19.23
CA ALA A 7 -8.57 -0.56 -19.14
C ALA A 7 -7.99 -0.74 -17.72
N SER A 8 -7.55 0.35 -17.10
CA SER A 8 -7.00 0.38 -15.72
C SER A 8 -8.06 0.48 -14.63
N GLU A 9 -9.35 0.53 -14.95
CA GLU A 9 -10.41 0.80 -13.98
C GLU A 9 -11.35 -0.39 -13.80
N TYR A 10 -11.98 -0.50 -12.63
CA TYR A 10 -13.06 -1.44 -12.34
C TYR A 10 -14.28 -0.71 -11.77
N LEU A 11 -15.47 -1.26 -12.03
CA LEU A 11 -16.71 -0.84 -11.40
C LEU A 11 -16.94 -1.71 -10.16
N ALA A 12 -16.99 -1.09 -8.98
CA ALA A 12 -17.55 -1.66 -7.77
C ALA A 12 -19.04 -1.31 -7.70
N ILE A 13 -19.90 -2.33 -7.69
CA ILE A 13 -21.36 -2.16 -7.66
C ILE A 13 -21.90 -2.79 -6.39
N THR A 14 -22.73 -2.04 -5.66
CA THR A 14 -23.40 -2.47 -4.42
C THR A 14 -24.88 -2.09 -4.48
N GLY A 15 -25.70 -2.63 -3.57
CA GLY A 15 -27.12 -2.31 -3.47
C GLY A 15 -28.04 -3.51 -3.73
N ALA A 16 -29.30 -3.26 -4.11
CA ALA A 16 -30.31 -4.31 -4.14
C ALA A 16 -29.93 -5.49 -5.08
N GLY A 17 -30.01 -6.71 -4.54
CA GLY A 17 -29.65 -7.95 -5.23
C GLY A 17 -28.16 -8.26 -5.30
N ILE A 18 -27.31 -7.51 -4.57
CA ILE A 18 -25.87 -7.77 -4.43
C ILE A 18 -25.59 -7.93 -2.93
N GLU A 19 -25.03 -9.08 -2.53
CA GLU A 19 -24.79 -9.39 -1.11
C GLU A 19 -23.64 -8.57 -0.51
N ASP A 20 -22.59 -8.32 -1.29
CA ASP A 20 -21.41 -7.56 -0.85
C ASP A 20 -20.97 -6.55 -1.92
N ILE A 21 -19.96 -6.87 -2.73
CA ILE A 21 -19.49 -6.01 -3.83
C ILE A 21 -19.38 -6.83 -5.11
N LYS A 22 -20.03 -6.34 -6.18
CA LYS A 22 -19.86 -6.89 -7.52
C LYS A 22 -18.84 -6.08 -8.30
N LEU A 23 -17.74 -6.73 -8.69
CA LEU A 23 -16.72 -6.15 -9.57
C LEU A 23 -17.04 -6.44 -11.04
N ALA A 24 -17.00 -5.41 -11.89
CA ALA A 24 -17.23 -5.56 -13.32
C ALA A 24 -16.46 -4.52 -14.15
N LYS A 25 -16.06 -4.89 -15.38
CA LYS A 25 -15.56 -3.90 -16.37
C LYS A 25 -16.68 -3.15 -17.07
N LYS A 26 -17.84 -3.78 -17.21
CA LYS A 26 -19.05 -3.19 -17.82
C LYS A 26 -20.29 -3.79 -17.17
N SER A 27 -21.26 -2.95 -16.81
CA SER A 27 -22.50 -3.43 -16.21
C SER A 27 -23.63 -2.42 -16.36
N TRP A 28 -24.87 -2.93 -16.33
CA TRP A 28 -26.05 -2.14 -16.04
C TRP A 28 -26.08 -1.83 -14.54
N VAL A 29 -26.29 -0.55 -14.21
CA VAL A 29 -26.51 -0.07 -12.83
C VAL A 29 -27.97 0.39 -12.73
N PHE A 30 -28.72 -0.25 -11.85
CA PHE A 30 -30.14 0.06 -11.61
C PHE A 30 -30.31 1.16 -10.55
N PRO A 31 -31.49 1.84 -10.44
CA PRO A 31 -31.70 2.95 -9.50
C PRO A 31 -31.43 2.62 -8.02
N TRP A 32 -31.58 1.37 -7.63
CA TRP A 32 -31.33 0.85 -6.27
C TRP A 32 -29.90 0.32 -6.07
N GLN A 33 -29.01 0.56 -7.04
CA GLN A 33 -27.61 0.15 -6.98
C GLN A 33 -26.69 1.37 -7.02
N SER A 34 -25.68 1.33 -6.16
CA SER A 34 -24.57 2.27 -6.13
C SER A 34 -23.43 1.73 -6.97
N CYS A 35 -22.74 2.60 -7.71
CA CYS A 35 -21.59 2.21 -8.52
C CYS A 35 -20.47 3.23 -8.40
N THR A 36 -19.32 2.75 -7.92
CA THR A 36 -18.07 3.48 -7.77
C THR A 36 -17.06 2.95 -8.78
N VAL A 37 -16.32 3.85 -9.43
CA VAL A 37 -15.24 3.49 -10.35
C VAL A 37 -13.92 3.70 -9.63
N PHE A 38 -13.01 2.75 -9.76
CA PHE A 38 -11.68 2.87 -9.17
C PHE A 38 -10.58 2.38 -10.11
N ASP A 39 -9.41 2.98 -9.98
CA ASP A 39 -8.22 2.63 -10.75
C ASP A 39 -7.35 1.60 -10.00
N VAL A 40 -6.83 0.62 -10.73
CA VAL A 40 -5.98 -0.48 -10.20
C VAL A 40 -4.50 -0.33 -10.57
N SER A 41 -4.12 0.81 -11.15
CA SER A 41 -2.74 1.08 -11.54
C SER A 41 -1.85 1.21 -10.29
N PRO A 42 -0.66 0.60 -10.30
CA PRO A 42 0.29 0.77 -9.21
C PRO A 42 0.75 2.23 -9.06
N VAL A 43 0.89 2.69 -7.82
CA VAL A 43 1.32 4.03 -7.46
C VAL A 43 2.69 3.97 -6.79
N ASN A 44 3.52 4.99 -7.03
CA ASN A 44 4.83 5.12 -6.41
C ASN A 44 4.74 5.93 -5.11
N TYR A 45 5.09 5.30 -4.01
CA TYR A 45 5.14 5.87 -2.67
C TYR A 45 6.59 6.17 -2.31
N THR A 46 6.92 7.44 -2.10
CA THR A 46 8.25 7.86 -1.64
C THR A 46 8.17 8.25 -0.18
N PHE A 47 9.02 7.65 0.64
CA PHE A 47 9.01 7.86 2.09
C PHE A 47 10.44 8.04 2.60
N LYS A 48 10.53 8.74 3.73
CA LYS A 48 11.76 8.97 4.47
C LYS A 48 11.53 8.54 5.90
N VAL A 49 11.75 7.25 6.18
CA VAL A 49 11.53 6.72 7.53
C VAL A 49 12.64 7.23 8.43
N GLN A 50 12.24 7.90 9.51
CA GLN A 50 13.12 8.22 10.62
C GLN A 50 13.06 7.08 11.64
N ALA A 51 14.18 6.43 11.87
CA ALA A 51 14.28 5.30 12.79
C ALA A 51 15.50 5.45 13.70
N MET A 52 15.53 4.64 14.76
CA MET A 52 16.66 4.50 15.67
C MET A 52 17.18 3.07 15.56
N SER A 53 18.50 2.92 15.52
CA SER A 53 19.14 1.60 15.60
C SER A 53 19.07 1.02 17.02
N ALA A 54 19.49 -0.23 17.18
CA ALA A 54 19.68 -0.86 18.49
C ALA A 54 20.62 -0.06 19.43
N GLU A 55 21.55 0.71 18.84
CA GLU A 55 22.51 1.58 19.54
C GLU A 55 21.94 2.97 19.84
N LYS A 56 20.65 3.20 19.53
CA LYS A 56 19.94 4.48 19.67
C LYS A 56 20.52 5.61 18.81
N LEU A 57 21.20 5.27 17.72
CA LEU A 57 21.65 6.25 16.74
C LEU A 57 20.50 6.54 15.76
N PRO A 58 20.11 7.82 15.57
CA PRO A 58 19.07 8.19 14.63
C PRO A 58 19.58 8.11 13.20
N PHE A 59 18.74 7.63 12.28
CA PHE A 59 19.06 7.62 10.85
C PHE A 59 17.81 7.82 9.99
N VAL A 60 18.02 8.19 8.73
CA VAL A 60 16.95 8.33 7.74
C VAL A 60 17.13 7.30 6.65
N LEU A 61 16.08 6.50 6.43
CA LEU A 61 15.98 5.54 5.34
C LEU A 61 15.09 6.11 4.21
N PRO A 62 15.68 6.67 3.14
CA PRO A 62 14.93 7.05 1.96
C PRO A 62 14.63 5.83 1.11
N ALA A 63 13.36 5.59 0.83
CA ALA A 63 12.99 4.49 -0.04
C ALA A 63 11.71 4.79 -0.83
N VAL A 64 11.54 4.03 -1.91
CA VAL A 64 10.44 4.16 -2.86
C VAL A 64 9.82 2.80 -3.07
N PHE A 65 8.53 2.66 -2.79
CA PHE A 65 7.76 1.45 -3.08
C PHE A 65 6.75 1.72 -4.19
N THR A 66 6.65 0.80 -5.14
CA THR A 66 5.57 0.77 -6.12
C THR A 66 4.51 -0.20 -5.61
N ILE A 67 3.36 0.30 -5.20
CA ILE A 67 2.29 -0.50 -4.56
C ILE A 67 1.00 -0.33 -5.33
N GLY A 68 0.23 -1.40 -5.47
CA GLY A 68 -1.10 -1.35 -6.06
C GLY A 68 -1.92 -2.56 -5.67
N PRO A 69 -3.19 -2.62 -6.05
CA PRO A 69 -4.01 -3.80 -5.82
C PRO A 69 -3.52 -5.00 -6.65
N ARG A 70 -3.76 -6.20 -6.12
CA ARG A 70 -3.49 -7.46 -6.83
C ARG A 70 -4.61 -7.74 -7.82
N VAL A 71 -4.39 -7.43 -9.09
CA VAL A 71 -5.42 -7.54 -10.15
C VAL A 71 -5.80 -8.97 -10.56
N GLU A 72 -4.93 -9.93 -10.27
CA GLU A 72 -5.15 -11.35 -10.58
C GLU A 72 -6.09 -12.03 -9.57
N ASP A 73 -6.27 -11.41 -8.41
CA ASP A 73 -7.04 -11.96 -7.29
C ASP A 73 -8.33 -11.15 -7.08
N SER A 74 -9.46 -11.82 -7.29
CA SER A 74 -10.76 -11.19 -7.12
C SER A 74 -11.05 -10.80 -5.68
N GLU A 75 -10.54 -11.55 -4.68
CA GLU A 75 -10.75 -11.23 -3.28
C GLU A 75 -9.94 -9.98 -2.88
N ALA A 76 -8.68 -9.92 -3.33
CA ALA A 76 -7.84 -8.74 -3.13
C ALA A 76 -8.44 -7.47 -3.75
N LEU A 77 -9.04 -7.58 -4.94
CA LEU A 77 -9.73 -6.45 -5.56
C LEU A 77 -10.97 -6.00 -4.77
N ILE A 78 -11.70 -6.93 -4.13
CA ILE A 78 -12.82 -6.59 -3.25
C ILE A 78 -12.32 -5.88 -1.99
N LEU A 79 -11.24 -6.37 -1.37
CA LEU A 79 -10.61 -5.71 -0.22
C LEU A 79 -10.14 -4.30 -0.56
N TYR A 80 -9.50 -4.12 -1.72
CA TYR A 80 -9.09 -2.81 -2.20
C TYR A 80 -10.29 -1.90 -2.49
N ALA A 81 -11.35 -2.44 -3.13
CA ALA A 81 -12.59 -1.70 -3.39
C ALA A 81 -13.29 -1.23 -2.09
N ARG A 82 -13.19 -2.01 -1.02
CA ARG A 82 -13.66 -1.61 0.32
C ARG A 82 -12.78 -0.50 0.91
N LEU A 83 -11.46 -0.61 0.79
CA LEU A 83 -10.51 0.38 1.33
C LEU A 83 -10.71 1.77 0.71
N ILE A 84 -10.93 1.83 -0.60
CA ILE A 84 -11.12 3.09 -1.34
C ILE A 84 -12.57 3.57 -1.31
N SER A 85 -13.48 2.79 -0.74
CA SER A 85 -14.89 3.17 -0.65
C SER A 85 -15.01 4.44 0.20
N PRO A 86 -15.69 5.48 -0.30
CA PRO A 86 -15.68 6.79 0.35
C PRO A 86 -16.48 6.75 1.65
N HIS A 87 -15.79 6.64 2.78
CA HIS A 87 -16.36 7.02 4.07
C HIS A 87 -16.13 8.49 4.43
N ASP A 88 -15.21 9.19 3.77
CA ASP A 88 -15.18 10.65 3.83
C ASP A 88 -14.38 11.25 2.67
N LYS A 89 -14.62 12.52 2.37
CA LYS A 89 -14.09 13.26 1.21
C LYS A 89 -12.59 13.60 1.29
N GLN A 90 -11.75 12.71 1.83
CA GLN A 90 -10.29 12.87 1.85
C GLN A 90 -9.62 11.66 1.20
N SER A 91 -9.27 11.84 -0.07
CA SER A 91 -8.69 10.87 -1.01
C SER A 91 -7.30 10.33 -0.63
N ASN A 92 -6.89 10.41 0.63
CA ASN A 92 -5.54 10.06 1.08
C ASN A 92 -5.51 8.83 1.99
N HIS A 93 -6.65 8.20 2.31
CA HIS A 93 -6.69 7.09 3.26
C HIS A 93 -5.75 5.92 2.88
N VAL A 94 -5.70 5.55 1.60
CA VAL A 94 -4.76 4.51 1.11
C VAL A 94 -3.31 4.94 1.33
N ASN A 95 -2.98 6.20 1.08
CA ASN A 95 -1.63 6.71 1.24
C ASN A 95 -1.20 6.71 2.71
N GLU A 96 -2.07 7.18 3.60
CA GLU A 96 -1.83 7.20 5.05
C GLU A 96 -1.68 5.77 5.62
N LEU A 97 -2.50 4.84 5.13
CA LEU A 97 -2.41 3.43 5.53
C LEU A 97 -1.08 2.82 5.09
N VAL A 98 -0.74 2.97 3.81
CA VAL A 98 0.50 2.44 3.24
C VAL A 98 1.72 3.04 3.95
N GLU A 99 1.73 4.35 4.17
CA GLU A 99 2.79 5.05 4.90
C GLU A 99 2.91 4.56 6.34
N GLY A 100 1.79 4.43 7.06
CA GLY A 100 1.77 3.93 8.43
C GLY A 100 2.29 2.50 8.58
N VAL A 101 1.92 1.60 7.67
CA VAL A 101 2.41 0.21 7.64
C VAL A 101 3.92 0.17 7.39
N ILE A 102 4.39 0.90 6.38
CA ILE A 102 5.83 0.96 6.05
C ILE A 102 6.63 1.53 7.21
N GLU A 103 6.20 2.64 7.79
CA GLU A 103 6.88 3.30 8.89
C GLU A 103 6.91 2.42 10.15
N GLY A 104 5.77 1.80 10.48
CA GLY A 104 5.65 0.88 11.61
C GLY A 104 6.62 -0.29 11.50
N GLU A 105 6.54 -1.07 10.42
CA GLU A 105 7.36 -2.27 10.23
C GLU A 105 8.85 -1.94 10.10
N THR A 106 9.19 -0.86 9.38
CA THR A 106 10.59 -0.42 9.24
C THR A 106 11.17 0.01 10.58
N ARG A 107 10.41 0.71 11.42
CA ARG A 107 10.85 1.15 12.76
C ARG A 107 11.11 -0.04 13.69
N VAL A 108 10.23 -1.04 13.68
CA VAL A 108 10.37 -2.24 14.49
C VAL A 108 11.65 -2.99 14.11
N LEU A 109 11.91 -3.16 12.81
CA LEU A 109 13.10 -3.85 12.35
C LEU A 109 14.37 -3.07 12.65
N ALA A 110 14.37 -1.75 12.38
CA ALA A 110 15.50 -0.87 12.65
C ALA A 110 15.93 -0.90 14.13
N ALA A 111 14.98 -0.95 15.06
CA ALA A 111 15.27 -0.99 16.49
C ALA A 111 15.99 -2.27 16.94
N SER A 112 15.93 -3.35 16.14
CA SER A 112 16.54 -4.64 16.44
C SER A 112 17.95 -4.83 15.85
N MET A 113 18.38 -3.94 14.95
CA MET A 113 19.64 -4.06 14.22
C MET A 113 20.62 -2.94 14.59
N THR A 114 21.91 -3.26 14.57
CA THR A 114 22.98 -2.26 14.74
C THR A 114 23.11 -1.37 13.50
N MET A 115 23.73 -0.19 13.64
CA MET A 115 23.98 0.67 12.47
C MET A 115 24.84 -0.02 11.42
N GLU A 116 25.87 -0.76 11.86
CA GLU A 116 26.73 -1.51 10.95
C GLU A 116 25.96 -2.57 10.15
N GLU A 117 25.03 -3.30 10.78
CA GLU A 117 24.20 -4.29 10.09
C GLU A 117 23.21 -3.63 9.12
N ILE A 118 22.66 -2.47 9.47
CA ILE A 118 21.79 -1.69 8.58
C ILE A 118 22.59 -1.20 7.35
N PHE A 119 23.83 -0.75 7.55
CA PHE A 119 24.71 -0.28 6.48
C PHE A 119 25.29 -1.42 5.62
N LYS A 120 25.73 -2.52 6.23
CA LYS A 120 26.41 -3.66 5.56
C LYS A 120 25.43 -4.70 5.05
N GLY A 121 24.34 -4.93 5.77
CA GLY A 121 23.28 -5.90 5.51
C GLY A 121 22.10 -5.34 4.74
N THR A 122 22.33 -4.35 3.86
CA THR A 122 21.23 -3.66 3.15
C THR A 122 20.38 -4.61 2.31
N LYS A 123 20.85 -5.81 1.95
CA LYS A 123 20.05 -6.80 1.21
C LYS A 123 19.11 -7.59 2.11
N GLU A 124 19.58 -8.05 3.26
CA GLU A 124 18.80 -8.81 4.23
C GLU A 124 17.75 -7.91 4.88
N PHE A 125 18.16 -6.71 5.32
CA PHE A 125 17.26 -5.70 5.83
C PHE A 125 16.15 -5.34 4.83
N LYS A 126 16.51 -5.07 3.55
CA LYS A 126 15.53 -4.79 2.50
C LYS A 126 14.51 -5.92 2.34
N LYS A 127 14.98 -7.17 2.36
CA LYS A 127 14.12 -8.34 2.21
C LYS A 127 13.17 -8.48 3.39
N GLU A 128 13.67 -8.31 4.61
CA GLU A 128 12.86 -8.45 5.81
C GLU A 128 11.81 -7.34 5.94
N VAL A 129 12.17 -6.07 5.66
CA VAL A 129 11.18 -4.99 5.56
C VAL A 129 10.13 -5.31 4.49
N PHE A 130 10.57 -5.77 3.31
CA PHE A 130 9.66 -6.10 2.23
C PHE A 130 8.66 -7.20 2.63
N ASP A 131 9.16 -8.30 3.21
CA ASP A 131 8.33 -9.44 3.60
C ASP A 131 7.30 -9.04 4.67
N LYS A 132 7.73 -8.25 5.66
CA LYS A 132 6.86 -7.75 6.74
C LYS A 132 5.79 -6.80 6.24
N VAL A 133 6.17 -5.78 5.46
CA VAL A 133 5.23 -4.82 4.87
C VAL A 133 4.25 -5.53 3.94
N GLN A 134 4.71 -6.52 3.16
CA GLN A 134 3.83 -7.26 2.25
C GLN A 134 2.76 -8.07 3.00
N ILE A 135 3.09 -8.65 4.16
CA ILE A 135 2.12 -9.38 5.00
C ILE A 135 0.98 -8.47 5.45
N GLU A 136 1.30 -7.27 5.93
CA GLU A 136 0.31 -6.28 6.36
C GLU A 136 -0.52 -5.76 5.18
N LEU A 137 0.12 -5.42 4.05
CA LEU A 137 -0.56 -4.92 2.86
C LEU A 137 -1.51 -5.96 2.22
N ASN A 138 -1.23 -7.26 2.37
CA ASN A 138 -2.11 -8.33 1.86
C ASN A 138 -3.52 -8.26 2.48
N GLN A 139 -3.64 -7.81 3.74
CA GLN A 139 -4.95 -7.66 4.43
C GLN A 139 -5.86 -6.64 3.74
N PHE A 140 -5.27 -5.73 2.96
CA PHE A 140 -5.95 -4.67 2.21
C PHE A 140 -6.03 -4.97 0.71
N GLY A 141 -5.60 -6.17 0.28
CA GLY A 141 -5.55 -6.55 -1.13
C GLY A 141 -4.45 -5.85 -1.93
N LEU A 142 -3.45 -5.27 -1.25
CA LEU A 142 -2.34 -4.54 -1.85
C LEU A 142 -1.10 -5.43 -2.01
N ILE A 143 -0.34 -5.19 -3.07
CA ILE A 143 0.93 -5.85 -3.37
C ILE A 143 2.01 -4.83 -3.71
N ILE A 144 3.24 -5.11 -3.26
CA ILE A 144 4.43 -4.37 -3.60
C ILE A 144 4.97 -4.93 -4.93
N TYR A 145 4.87 -4.14 -5.99
CA TYR A 145 5.43 -4.47 -7.31
C TYR A 145 6.94 -4.23 -7.35
N ASN A 146 7.41 -3.20 -6.65
CA ASN A 146 8.82 -2.86 -6.59
C ASN A 146 9.17 -2.15 -5.28
N ALA A 147 10.39 -2.38 -4.81
CA ALA A 147 10.96 -1.70 -3.65
C ALA A 147 12.38 -1.23 -3.99
N ASN A 148 12.59 0.08 -3.97
CA ASN A 148 13.90 0.67 -4.16
C ASN A 148 14.31 1.46 -2.91
N VAL A 149 15.16 0.86 -2.10
CA VAL A 149 15.76 1.51 -0.95
C VAL A 149 17.06 2.19 -1.38
N LYS A 150 17.10 3.53 -1.26
CA LYS A 150 18.27 4.34 -1.57
C LYS A 150 19.32 4.22 -0.46
N GLN A 151 20.52 4.70 -0.75
CA GLN A 151 21.61 4.72 0.22
C GLN A 151 21.24 5.58 1.43
N LEU A 152 21.61 5.11 2.62
CA LEU A 152 21.35 5.78 3.88
C LEU A 152 22.02 7.16 3.88
N VAL A 153 21.30 8.15 4.38
CA VAL A 153 21.84 9.49 4.59
C VAL A 153 21.96 9.67 6.10
N ASP A 154 23.17 9.94 6.55
CA ASP A 154 23.41 10.27 7.95
C ASP A 154 22.71 11.59 8.29
N VAL A 155 22.15 11.69 9.48
CA VAL A 155 21.47 12.93 9.89
C VAL A 155 22.57 13.94 10.25
N PRO A 156 22.68 15.09 9.56
CA PRO A 156 23.71 16.05 9.90
C PRO A 156 23.44 16.63 11.30
N GLY A 157 24.34 16.36 12.24
CA GLY A 157 24.39 17.00 13.56
C GLY A 157 24.06 16.06 14.73
N HIS A 158 25.09 15.36 15.22
CA HIS A 158 25.63 15.48 16.59
C HIS A 158 27.10 15.08 16.57
#